data_AF-A0A522G607-F1
#
_entry.id   AF-A0A522G607-F1
#
_cell.length_a   1.000
_cell.length_b   1.000
_cell.length_c   1.000
_cell.angle_alpha   90.00
_cell.angle_beta   90.00
_cell.angle_gamma   90.00
#
_symmetry.space_group_name_H-M   'P 1'
#
loop_
_entity.id
_entity.type
_entity.pdbx_description
1 polymer ?
#
loop_
_entity_poly.entity_id
_entity_poly.type
_entity_poly.pdbx_seq_one_letter_code
_entity_poly.pdbx_strand_id
1 'polypeptide(L)'
;DLEASDLPDIQIKDEELDWQFTRAGGHGGQNVNKVSTAVRLTHLPTGIVINARTERFQEQNRKIALGLLRAKLWIRQQEMEKNNLKDIKGEYKPASWGNQIRSYVLHPYKMVKDLRTEVESGNPDRVLDGELDEFIEAELKLKL
;
A
#
# COMPACT_ATOMS: atom_id res chain seq x y z
N ASP A 1 7.30 16.26 8.77
CA ASP A 1 7.43 17.27 7.72
C ASP A 1 8.01 16.65 6.48
N LEU A 2 7.20 16.48 5.43
CA LEU A 2 7.66 16.07 4.11
C LEU A 2 7.71 17.35 3.26
N GLU A 3 8.91 17.82 2.93
CA GLU A 3 9.07 18.93 1.99
C GLU A 3 8.57 18.49 0.61
N ALA A 4 7.97 19.41 -0.16
CA ALA A 4 7.40 19.13 -1.48
C ALA A 4 8.41 18.60 -2.52
N SER A 5 9.71 18.61 -2.18
CA SER A 5 10.83 18.10 -2.98
C SER A 5 10.99 16.57 -2.94
N ASP A 6 10.43 15.88 -1.94
CA ASP A 6 10.67 14.44 -1.70
C ASP A 6 9.49 13.54 -2.11
N LEU A 7 8.47 14.08 -2.76
CA LEU A 7 7.35 13.29 -3.24
C LEU A 7 7.68 12.71 -4.63
N PRO A 8 7.62 11.39 -4.85
CA PRO A 8 7.79 10.80 -6.17
C PRO A 8 6.80 11.44 -7.15
N ASP A 9 7.22 11.58 -8.40
CA ASP A 9 6.53 12.38 -9.42
C ASP A 9 5.22 11.68 -9.86
N ILE A 10 4.19 11.79 -9.02
CA ILE A 10 2.83 11.38 -9.36
C ILE A 10 2.35 12.36 -10.43
N GLN A 11 2.36 11.87 -11.66
CA GLN A 11 1.81 12.58 -12.80
C GLN A 11 0.29 12.66 -12.65
N ILE A 12 -0.19 13.87 -12.47
CA ILE A 12 -1.63 14.18 -12.41
C ILE A 12 -1.96 14.92 -13.69
N LYS A 13 -2.92 14.40 -14.45
CA LYS A 13 -3.40 15.09 -15.65
C LYS A 13 -4.38 16.18 -15.25
N ASP A 14 -4.27 17.35 -15.87
CA ASP A 14 -5.18 18.47 -15.59
C ASP A 14 -6.65 18.13 -15.89
N GLU A 15 -6.90 17.24 -16.84
CA GLU A 15 -8.24 16.75 -17.21
C GLU A 15 -8.93 15.93 -16.10
N GLU A 16 -8.16 15.40 -15.14
CA GLU A 16 -8.67 14.59 -14.02
C GLU A 16 -9.03 15.46 -12.81
N LEU A 17 -8.87 16.78 -12.92
CA LEU A 17 -9.03 17.73 -11.83
C LEU A 17 -10.24 18.64 -12.06
N ASP A 18 -11.17 18.64 -11.11
CA ASP A 18 -12.22 19.65 -11.02
C ASP A 18 -11.83 20.74 -10.01
N TRP A 19 -11.81 21.99 -10.48
CA TRP A 19 -11.42 23.17 -9.71
C TRP A 19 -12.64 24.03 -9.39
N GLN A 20 -12.89 24.23 -8.10
CA GLN A 20 -13.93 25.12 -7.61
C GLN A 20 -13.31 26.24 -6.79
N PHE A 21 -13.67 27.48 -7.12
CA PHE A 21 -13.16 28.67 -6.44
C PHE A 21 -14.27 29.30 -5.61
N THR A 22 -13.99 29.49 -4.33
CA THR A 22 -14.95 30.07 -3.38
C THR A 22 -14.30 31.24 -2.64
N ARG A 23 -15.14 32.07 -2.02
CA ARG A 23 -14.63 33.10 -1.11
C ARG A 23 -14.19 32.44 0.19
N ALA A 24 -13.05 32.87 0.72
CA ALA A 24 -12.59 32.39 2.01
C ALA A 24 -13.58 32.85 3.10
N GLY A 25 -14.15 31.91 3.85
CA GLY A 25 -15.05 32.23 4.96
C GLY A 25 -14.28 32.74 6.19
N GLY A 26 -14.75 33.83 6.80
CA GLY A 26 -14.20 34.37 8.06
C GLY A 26 -14.56 35.85 8.28
N HIS A 27 -14.27 36.38 9.47
CA HIS A 27 -14.47 37.80 9.85
C HIS A 27 -13.46 38.76 9.16
N GLY A 28 -13.04 38.45 7.94
CA GLY A 28 -11.96 39.14 7.25
C GLY A 28 -12.36 40.50 6.68
N GLY A 29 -11.33 41.32 6.38
CA GLY A 29 -11.49 42.63 5.75
C GLY A 29 -12.01 42.58 4.31
N GLN A 30 -12.08 43.74 3.66
CA GLN A 30 -12.68 43.94 2.34
C GLN A 30 -12.22 42.93 1.25
N ASN A 31 -10.97 42.49 1.32
CA ASN A 31 -10.38 41.54 0.37
C ASN A 31 -11.03 40.14 0.47
N VAL A 32 -11.22 39.63 1.69
CA VAL A 32 -11.81 38.30 1.97
C VAL A 32 -13.26 38.19 1.46
N ASN A 33 -14.00 39.31 1.54
CA ASN A 33 -15.40 39.35 1.11
C ASN A 33 -15.58 39.55 -0.40
N LYS A 34 -14.55 40.04 -1.11
CA LYS A 34 -14.64 40.37 -2.54
C LYS A 34 -13.97 39.34 -3.45
N VAL A 35 -12.85 38.75 -3.02
CA VAL A 35 -12.00 37.91 -3.88
C VAL A 35 -12.19 36.42 -3.56
N SER A 36 -12.41 35.62 -4.60
CA SER A 36 -12.55 34.15 -4.50
C SER A 36 -11.18 33.48 -4.39
N THR A 37 -10.54 33.59 -3.23
CA THR A 37 -9.19 33.07 -2.98
C THR A 37 -9.14 31.61 -2.54
N ALA A 38 -10.23 31.07 -1.98
CA ALA A 38 -10.28 29.69 -1.53
C ALA A 38 -10.47 28.73 -2.70
N VAL A 39 -9.77 27.59 -2.64
CA VAL A 39 -9.72 26.61 -3.70
C VAL A 39 -10.20 25.27 -3.17
N ARG A 40 -11.13 24.66 -3.88
CA ARG A 40 -11.51 23.26 -3.73
C ARG A 40 -11.06 22.52 -4.98
N LEU A 41 -10.27 21.46 -4.77
CA LEU A 41 -9.75 20.58 -5.81
C LEU A 41 -10.34 19.20 -5.61
N THR A 42 -10.95 18.65 -6.66
CA THR A 42 -11.46 17.28 -6.67
C THR A 42 -10.71 16.48 -7.72
N HIS A 43 -10.11 15.36 -7.32
CA HIS A 43 -9.50 14.40 -8.25
C HIS A 43 -10.57 13.38 -8.67
N LEU A 44 -11.10 13.54 -9.89
CA LEU A 44 -12.26 12.81 -10.41
C LEU A 44 -12.11 11.28 -10.32
N PRO A 45 -10.97 10.66 -10.68
CA PRO A 45 -10.84 9.21 -10.67
C PRO A 45 -10.90 8.60 -9.26
N THR A 46 -10.42 9.33 -8.25
CA THR A 46 -10.33 8.83 -6.87
C THR A 46 -11.41 9.37 -5.94
N GLY A 47 -12.12 10.42 -6.36
CA GLY A 47 -13.05 11.16 -5.51
C GLY A 47 -12.39 11.96 -4.37
N ILE A 48 -11.06 12.07 -4.32
CA ILE A 48 -10.36 12.82 -3.26
C ILE A 48 -10.65 14.31 -3.44
N VAL A 49 -11.19 14.93 -2.38
CA VAL A 49 -11.44 16.37 -2.31
C VAL A 49 -10.45 17.02 -1.36
N ILE A 50 -9.88 18.15 -1.79
CA ILE A 50 -8.95 18.98 -1.03
C ILE A 50 -9.45 20.41 -1.03
N ASN A 51 -9.39 21.06 0.13
CA ASN A 51 -9.73 22.48 0.27
C ASN A 51 -8.48 23.22 0.78
N ALA A 52 -8.07 24.27 0.07
CA ALA A 52 -6.95 25.14 0.42
C ALA A 52 -7.42 26.59 0.48
N ARG A 53 -7.21 27.23 1.64
CA ARG A 53 -7.62 28.63 1.91
C ARG A 53 -6.61 29.40 2.76
N THR A 54 -5.42 28.86 2.91
CA THR A 54 -4.39 29.35 3.84
C THR A 54 -3.79 30.66 3.34
N GLU A 55 -3.62 30.78 2.03
CA GLU A 55 -2.95 31.92 1.41
C GLU A 55 -3.92 32.97 0.90
N ARG A 56 -3.43 34.22 0.84
CA ARG A 56 -4.19 35.37 0.32
C ARG A 56 -4.40 35.34 -1.19
N PHE A 57 -3.59 34.56 -1.92
CA PHE A 57 -3.64 34.46 -3.37
C PHE A 57 -4.16 33.10 -3.83
N GLN A 58 -5.08 33.11 -4.80
CA GLN A 58 -5.68 31.89 -5.36
C GLN A 58 -4.63 30.93 -5.95
N GLU A 59 -3.63 31.45 -6.67
CA GLU A 59 -2.59 30.63 -7.30
C GLU A 59 -1.76 29.85 -6.26
N GLN A 60 -1.44 30.48 -5.13
CA GLN A 60 -0.73 29.82 -4.04
C GLN A 60 -1.59 28.72 -3.40
N ASN A 61 -2.88 28.99 -3.18
CA ASN A 61 -3.82 27.96 -2.72
C ASN A 61 -3.96 26.80 -3.72
N ARG A 62 -3.87 27.04 -5.04
CA ARG A 62 -3.84 25.97 -6.06
C ARG A 62 -2.58 25.10 -5.94
N LYS A 63 -1.41 25.72 -5.78
CA LYS A 63 -0.13 25.00 -5.58
C LYS A 63 -0.17 24.14 -4.33
N ILE A 64 -0.70 24.68 -3.22
CA ILE A 64 -0.89 23.94 -1.97
C ILE A 64 -1.85 22.77 -2.17
N ALA A 65 -3.00 22.99 -2.83
CA ALA A 65 -3.98 21.94 -3.09
C ALA A 65 -3.39 20.79 -3.91
N LEU A 66 -2.59 21.10 -4.94
CA LEU A 66 -1.89 20.08 -5.75
C LEU A 66 -0.85 19.31 -4.93
N GLY A 67 -0.05 19.99 -4.11
CA GLY A 67 0.93 19.33 -3.24
C GLY A 67 0.26 18.36 -2.26
N LEU A 68 -0.84 18.79 -1.63
CA LEU A 68 -1.62 17.92 -0.75
C LEU A 68 -2.28 16.76 -1.50
N LEU A 69 -2.70 16.98 -2.75
CA LEU A 69 -3.28 15.92 -3.58
C LEU A 69 -2.26 14.85 -3.90
N ARG A 70 -1.05 15.25 -4.33
CA ARG A 70 0.06 14.32 -4.57
C ARG A 70 0.38 13.50 -3.32
N ALA A 71 0.49 14.15 -2.16
CA ALA A 71 0.76 13.44 -0.90
C ALA A 71 -0.33 12.39 -0.58
N LYS A 72 -1.62 12.73 -0.74
CA LYS A 72 -2.72 11.78 -0.52
C LYS A 72 -2.72 10.62 -1.52
N LEU A 73 -2.46 10.90 -2.81
CA LEU A 73 -2.39 9.86 -3.84
C LEU A 73 -1.23 8.89 -3.58
N TRP A 74 -0.08 9.41 -3.12
CA TRP A 74 1.06 8.59 -2.76
C TRP A 74 0.75 7.65 -1.61
N ILE A 75 0.16 8.17 -0.52
CA ILE A 75 -0.25 7.34 0.64
C ILE A 75 -1.21 6.24 0.18
N ARG A 76 -2.21 6.58 -0.65
CA ARG A 76 -3.17 5.61 -1.18
C ARG A 76 -2.48 4.52 -2.00
N GLN A 77 -1.51 4.87 -2.85
CA GLN A 77 -0.74 3.89 -3.62
C GLN A 77 0.03 2.94 -2.70
N GLN A 78 0.72 3.48 -1.69
CA GLN A 78 1.44 2.67 -0.70
C GLN A 78 0.53 1.73 0.07
N GLU A 79 -0.68 2.18 0.43
CA GLU A 79 -1.68 1.33 1.07
C GLU A 79 -2.15 0.21 0.14
N MET A 80 -2.38 0.51 -1.14
CA MET A 80 -2.75 -0.51 -2.14
C MET A 80 -1.63 -1.54 -2.33
N GLU A 81 -0.38 -1.12 -2.46
CA GLU A 81 0.77 -2.01 -2.55
C GLU A 81 0.91 -2.89 -1.30
N LYS A 82 0.75 -2.30 -0.11
CA LYS A 82 0.77 -3.02 1.16
C LYS A 82 -0.35 -4.04 1.26
N ASN A 83 -1.56 -3.71 0.80
CA ASN A 83 -2.69 -4.63 0.81
C ASN A 83 -2.48 -5.78 -0.19
N ASN A 84 -2.04 -5.49 -1.41
CA ASN A 84 -1.68 -6.51 -2.39
C ASN A 84 -0.61 -7.46 -1.85
N LEU A 85 0.42 -6.93 -1.18
CA LEU A 85 1.46 -7.74 -0.54
C LEU A 85 0.91 -8.58 0.63
N LYS A 86 -0.05 -8.06 1.40
CA LYS A 86 -0.72 -8.83 2.45
C LYS A 86 -1.54 -9.98 1.85
N ASP A 87 -2.28 -9.70 0.79
CA ASP A 87 -3.11 -10.70 0.11
C ASP A 87 -2.23 -11.81 -0.49
N ILE A 88 -1.10 -11.47 -1.10
CA ILE A 88 -0.12 -12.44 -1.63
C ILE A 88 0.54 -13.25 -0.50
N LYS A 89 0.91 -12.60 0.61
CA LYS A 89 1.47 -13.29 1.78
C LYS A 89 0.48 -14.26 2.43
N GLY A 90 -0.82 -14.06 2.21
CA GLY A 90 -1.89 -14.82 2.82
C GLY A 90 -2.06 -14.52 4.31
N GLU A 91 -2.81 -15.36 4.99
CA GLU A 91 -3.06 -15.22 6.42
C GLU A 91 -1.75 -15.29 7.23
N TYR A 92 -1.56 -14.31 8.11
CA TYR A 92 -0.44 -14.33 9.03
C TYR A 92 -0.58 -15.49 10.01
N LYS A 93 0.35 -16.44 9.94
CA LYS A 93 0.45 -17.55 10.90
C LYS A 93 1.60 -17.26 11.88
N PRO A 94 1.33 -17.18 13.19
CA PRO A 94 2.38 -16.96 14.17
C PRO A 94 3.32 -18.16 14.20
N ALA A 95 4.62 -17.91 14.42
CA ALA A 95 5.64 -18.94 14.63
C ALA A 95 5.46 -19.60 16.02
N SER A 96 4.35 -20.31 16.18
CA SER A 96 3.97 -21.06 17.37
C SER A 96 4.01 -22.55 17.07
N TRP A 97 4.21 -23.34 18.12
CA TRP A 97 4.06 -24.79 18.04
C TRP A 97 2.69 -25.16 17.48
N GLY A 98 2.67 -26.05 16.49
CA GLY A 98 1.47 -26.50 15.79
C GLY A 98 1.19 -25.78 14.47
N ASN A 99 1.86 -24.66 14.19
CA ASN A 99 1.73 -23.94 12.91
C ASN A 99 2.81 -24.30 11.89
N GLN A 100 3.74 -25.19 12.24
CA GLN A 100 4.73 -25.70 11.30
C GLN A 100 4.05 -26.48 10.16
N ILE A 101 4.52 -26.23 8.92
CA ILE A 101 4.04 -26.99 7.75
C ILE A 101 4.86 -28.25 7.50
N ARG A 102 6.10 -28.30 8.01
CA ARG A 102 7.04 -29.39 7.79
C ARG A 102 7.95 -29.55 8.98
N SER A 103 8.16 -30.80 9.39
CA SER A 103 9.05 -31.18 10.48
C SER A 103 10.32 -31.79 9.92
N TYR A 104 11.48 -31.33 10.39
CA TYR A 104 12.80 -31.85 10.04
C TYR A 104 13.45 -32.43 11.30
N VAL A 105 13.50 -33.76 11.37
CA VAL A 105 14.15 -34.49 12.46
C VAL A 105 15.50 -34.97 11.97
N LEU A 106 16.60 -34.38 12.46
CA LEU A 106 17.95 -34.77 12.04
C LEU A 106 18.53 -35.90 12.91
N HIS A 107 18.04 -36.05 14.14
CA HIS A 107 18.40 -37.11 15.05
C HIS A 107 17.18 -37.45 15.94
N PRO A 108 16.97 -38.72 16.32
CA PRO A 108 17.87 -39.86 16.11
C PRO A 108 17.66 -40.61 14.78
N TYR A 109 16.47 -40.53 14.16
CA TYR A 109 16.10 -41.40 13.03
C TYR A 109 16.05 -40.72 11.66
N LYS A 110 16.51 -39.47 11.52
CA LYS A 110 16.59 -38.72 10.24
C LYS A 110 15.33 -38.79 9.36
N MET A 111 14.40 -37.86 9.54
CA MET A 111 13.14 -37.82 8.79
C MET A 111 12.70 -36.39 8.50
N VAL A 112 12.19 -36.16 7.29
CA VAL A 112 11.46 -34.94 6.93
C VAL A 112 10.02 -35.33 6.64
N LYS A 113 9.06 -34.65 7.26
CA LYS A 113 7.63 -34.89 7.06
C LYS A 113 6.90 -33.58 6.80
N ASP A 114 6.23 -33.45 5.67
CA ASP A 114 5.35 -32.32 5.37
C ASP A 114 3.94 -32.63 5.91
N LEU A 115 3.49 -31.83 6.88
CA LEU A 115 2.24 -32.02 7.62
C LEU A 115 1.00 -31.61 6.83
N ARG A 116 1.19 -31.01 5.64
CA ARG A 116 0.07 -30.64 4.76
C ARG A 116 -0.23 -31.73 3.73
N THR A 117 0.82 -32.42 3.27
CA THR A 117 0.74 -33.42 2.19
C THR A 117 0.97 -34.85 2.66
N GLU A 118 1.41 -35.04 3.92
CA GLU A 118 1.83 -36.33 4.47
C GLU A 118 3.00 -36.99 3.72
N VAL A 119 3.67 -36.27 2.82
CA VAL A 119 4.89 -36.73 2.14
C VAL A 119 6.05 -36.74 3.12
N GLU A 120 6.84 -37.82 3.06
CA GLU A 120 7.96 -38.07 3.96
C GLU A 120 9.23 -38.39 3.17
N SER A 121 10.39 -37.92 3.67
CA SER A 121 11.71 -38.26 3.14
C SER A 121 12.62 -38.73 4.27
N GLY A 122 13.32 -39.85 4.03
CA GLY A 122 14.30 -40.43 4.97
C GLY A 122 15.69 -39.81 4.89
N ASN A 123 15.93 -38.83 4.02
CA ASN A 123 17.23 -38.19 3.87
C ASN A 123 17.13 -36.66 4.04
N PRO A 124 17.16 -36.16 5.28
CA PRO A 124 17.06 -34.73 5.55
C PRO A 124 18.20 -33.90 4.94
N ASP A 125 19.40 -34.47 4.82
CA ASP A 125 20.58 -33.76 4.32
C ASP A 125 20.35 -33.33 2.86
N ARG A 126 19.84 -34.24 2.00
CA ARG A 126 19.50 -33.92 0.60
C ARG A 126 18.38 -32.89 0.48
N VAL A 127 17.38 -32.96 1.35
CA VAL A 127 16.26 -32.01 1.36
C VAL A 127 16.75 -30.61 1.76
N LEU A 128 17.67 -30.52 2.72
CA LEU A 128 18.31 -29.27 3.12
C LEU A 128 19.25 -28.72 2.04
N ASP A 129 19.86 -29.59 1.24
CA ASP A 129 20.67 -29.23 0.07
C ASP A 129 19.84 -28.77 -1.15
N GLY A 130 18.50 -28.78 -1.04
CA GLY A 130 17.61 -28.16 -2.02
C GLY A 130 16.74 -29.13 -2.82
N GLU A 131 16.79 -30.43 -2.55
CA GLU A 131 15.88 -31.40 -3.16
C GLU A 131 14.47 -31.28 -2.56
N LEU A 132 13.71 -30.29 -3.05
CA LEU A 132 12.37 -29.93 -2.55
C LEU A 132 11.23 -30.31 -3.52
N ASP A 133 11.56 -30.76 -4.73
CA ASP A 133 10.61 -30.96 -5.83
C ASP A 133 9.44 -31.86 -5.44
N GLU A 134 9.71 -32.99 -4.79
CA GLU A 134 8.67 -33.93 -4.33
C GLU A 134 7.62 -33.27 -3.43
N PHE A 135 8.06 -32.41 -2.51
CA PHE A 135 7.15 -31.69 -1.61
C PHE A 135 6.38 -30.57 -2.31
N ILE A 136 7.01 -29.90 -3.27
CA ILE A 136 6.39 -28.82 -4.04
C ILE A 136 5.30 -29.41 -4.94
N GLU A 137 5.61 -30.47 -5.69
CA GLU A 137 4.65 -31.15 -6.56
C GLU A 137 3.45 -31.71 -5.79
N ALA A 138 3.70 -32.30 -4.62
CA ALA A 138 2.63 -32.81 -3.75
C ALA A 138 1.69 -31.68 -3.29
N GLU A 139 2.22 -30.51 -2.98
CA GLU A 139 1.39 -29.36 -2.59
C GLU A 139 0.57 -28.81 -3.74
N LEU A 140 1.17 -28.69 -4.92
CA LEU A 140 0.49 -28.22 -6.14
C LEU A 140 -0.65 -29.17 -6.53
N LYS A 141 -0.47 -30.49 -6.37
CA LYS A 141 -1.53 -31.49 -6.62
C LYS A 141 -2.71 -31.39 -5.66
N LEU A 142 -2.50 -30.95 -4.41
CA LEU A 142 -3.60 -30.76 -3.45
C LEU A 142 -4.44 -29.51 -3.71
N LYS A 143 -3.88 -28.50 -4.37
CA LYS A 143 -4.58 -27.24 -4.68
C LYS A 143 -5.40 -27.30 -5.97
N LEU A 144 -5.18 -28.31 -6.81
CA LEU A 144 -5.97 -28.60 -8.02
C LEU A 144 -7.24 -29.37 -7.65
#